data_AF-A0A9E4LXX1-F1
#
_entry.id   AF-A0A9E4LXX1-F1
#
_cell.length_a   1.000
_cell.length_b   1.000
_cell.length_c   1.000
_cell.angle_alpha   90.00
_cell.angle_beta   90.00
_cell.angle_gamma   90.00
#
_symmetry.space_group_name_H-M   'P 1'
#
loop_
_entity.id
_entity.type
_entity.pdbx_description
1 polymer ?
#
loop_
_entity_poly.entity_id
_entity_poly.type
_entity_poly.pdbx_seq_one_letter_code
_entity_poly.pdbx_strand_id
1 'polypeptide(L)'
;MDMPFIWNPNKNGQLKQERGFGFEDVVEAIDSGGLLDDFCNPSDRYRNQRLHLINLNGCTIIVPYVEKEDCVFLKTAFPSRKATKKYLKWQTMTQPNKINLDSTPLDDEERGIIDAFEKGLDEGTFVSELTDERQVKIEASARVTMKPPKAQITTRLAKHDLSRLKARALELGMPYQTLLASIVHQYVEGALVEKKMDR
;
A
#
# COMPACT_ATOMS: atom_id res chain seq x y z
N MET A 1 -9.53 14.62 7.14
CA MET A 1 -9.68 14.18 5.74
C MET A 1 -8.99 12.84 5.67
N ASP A 2 -9.75 11.79 5.36
CA ASP A 2 -9.23 10.42 5.38
C ASP A 2 -8.38 10.23 4.12
N MET A 3 -7.15 9.76 4.29
CA MET A 3 -6.16 9.66 3.20
C MET A 3 -6.05 8.19 2.80
N PRO A 4 -6.79 7.70 1.78
CA PRO A 4 -6.74 6.30 1.41
C PRO A 4 -5.31 5.85 1.08
N PHE A 5 -5.01 4.61 1.43
CA PHE A 5 -3.80 3.93 1.02
C PHE A 5 -3.88 3.59 -0.47
N ILE A 6 -2.82 3.89 -1.19
CA ILE A 6 -2.66 3.57 -2.60
C ILE A 6 -1.34 2.85 -2.82
N TRP A 7 -1.29 1.97 -3.82
CA TRP A 7 -0.10 1.22 -4.18
C TRP A 7 -0.08 0.93 -5.68
N ASN A 8 1.09 0.53 -6.18
CA ASN A 8 1.20 0.02 -7.54
C ASN A 8 0.71 -1.44 -7.62
N PRO A 9 -0.26 -1.80 -8.49
CA PRO A 9 -0.77 -3.18 -8.58
C PRO A 9 0.27 -4.22 -9.00
N ASN A 10 1.21 -3.87 -9.89
CA ASN A 10 2.28 -4.78 -10.30
C ASN A 10 3.20 -5.10 -9.12
N LYS A 11 3.57 -4.08 -8.33
CA LYS A 11 4.37 -4.28 -7.10
C LYS A 11 3.59 -5.10 -6.07
N ASN A 12 2.28 -4.87 -5.92
CA ASN A 12 1.43 -5.70 -5.06
C ASN A 12 1.43 -7.18 -5.50
N GLY A 13 1.33 -7.43 -6.80
CA GLY A 13 1.41 -8.78 -7.38
C GLY A 13 2.75 -9.45 -7.12
N GLN A 14 3.86 -8.71 -7.25
CA GLN A 14 5.20 -9.20 -6.91
C GLN A 14 5.30 -9.60 -5.43
N LEU A 15 4.82 -8.76 -4.51
CA LEU A 15 4.82 -9.08 -3.08
C LEU A 15 4.01 -10.34 -2.77
N LYS A 16 2.82 -10.47 -3.36
CA LYS A 16 1.98 -11.68 -3.20
C LYS A 16 2.69 -12.94 -3.69
N GLN A 17 3.38 -12.87 -4.83
CA GLN A 17 4.09 -14.00 -5.41
C GLN A 17 5.36 -14.37 -4.62
N GLU A 18 6.16 -13.38 -4.24
CA GLU A 18 7.46 -13.61 -3.60
C GLU A 18 7.35 -13.87 -2.09
N ARG A 19 6.40 -13.22 -1.42
CA ARG A 19 6.36 -13.11 0.05
C ARG A 19 5.10 -13.72 0.67
N GLY A 20 4.09 -14.04 -0.14
CA GLY A 20 2.84 -14.66 0.28
C GLY A 20 1.81 -13.70 0.88
N PHE A 21 2.07 -12.39 0.83
CA PHE A 21 1.16 -11.33 1.26
C PHE A 21 1.29 -10.10 0.35
N GLY A 22 0.26 -9.27 0.29
CA GLY A 22 0.23 -8.01 -0.45
C GLY A 22 -0.12 -6.81 0.43
N PHE A 23 -0.27 -5.65 -0.20
CA PHE A 23 -0.69 -4.42 0.47
C PHE A 23 -2.12 -4.47 0.99
N GLU A 24 -2.99 -5.31 0.40
CA GLU A 24 -4.34 -5.54 0.92
C GLU A 24 -4.28 -6.16 2.32
N ASP A 25 -3.46 -7.20 2.51
CA ASP A 25 -3.27 -7.85 3.82
C ASP A 25 -2.69 -6.87 4.85
N VAL A 26 -1.78 -5.99 4.39
CA VAL A 26 -1.19 -4.91 5.20
C VAL A 26 -2.28 -3.94 5.68
N VAL A 27 -3.12 -3.45 4.76
CA VAL A 27 -4.18 -2.49 5.09
C VAL A 27 -5.26 -3.12 5.95
N GLU A 28 -5.63 -4.38 5.71
CA GLU A 28 -6.56 -5.13 6.54
C GLU A 28 -6.02 -5.30 7.97
N ALA A 29 -4.73 -5.60 8.12
CA ALA A 29 -4.09 -5.67 9.42
C ALA A 29 -4.14 -4.33 10.15
N ILE A 30 -3.91 -3.21 9.46
CA ILE A 30 -4.06 -1.86 10.06
C ILE A 30 -5.50 -1.61 10.52
N ASP A 31 -6.51 -1.85 9.68
CA ASP A 31 -7.94 -1.64 10.05
C ASP A 31 -8.37 -2.51 11.25
N SER A 32 -7.68 -3.65 11.43
CA SER A 32 -7.91 -4.60 12.54
C SER A 32 -7.09 -4.28 13.80
N GLY A 33 -6.37 -3.15 13.85
CA GLY A 33 -5.56 -2.74 15.00
C GLY A 33 -4.18 -3.40 15.08
N GLY A 34 -3.67 -3.91 13.96
CA GLY A 34 -2.35 -4.53 13.85
C GLY A 34 -1.19 -3.54 13.70
N LEU A 35 -1.45 -2.23 13.70
CA LEU A 35 -0.39 -1.21 13.67
C LEU A 35 0.38 -1.22 15.00
N LEU A 36 1.68 -1.52 14.93
CA LEU A 36 2.57 -1.60 16.10
C LEU A 36 3.29 -0.29 16.36
N ASP A 37 3.72 0.40 15.30
CA ASP A 37 4.49 1.63 15.41
C ASP A 37 4.48 2.42 14.09
N ASP A 38 4.87 3.70 14.16
CA ASP A 38 5.05 4.58 13.01
C ASP A 38 6.29 5.46 13.18
N PHE A 39 7.14 5.50 12.15
CA PHE A 39 8.41 6.22 12.20
C PHE A 39 8.59 7.17 11.03
N CYS A 40 9.17 8.34 11.31
CA CYS A 40 9.86 9.13 10.29
C CYS A 40 11.20 8.47 9.93
N ASN A 41 11.55 8.42 8.64
CA ASN A 41 12.89 8.02 8.26
C ASN A 41 13.88 9.15 8.61
N PRO A 42 14.84 8.93 9.52
CA PRO A 42 15.81 9.96 9.92
C PRO A 42 16.88 10.20 8.83
N SER A 43 16.94 9.35 7.80
CA SER A 43 17.91 9.48 6.73
C SER A 43 17.59 10.67 5.81
N ASP A 44 18.57 11.56 5.63
CA ASP A 44 18.47 12.70 4.70
C ASP A 44 18.18 12.27 3.25
N ARG A 45 18.58 11.04 2.88
CA ARG A 45 18.34 10.47 1.55
C ARG A 45 16.87 10.16 1.28
N TYR A 46 16.05 10.08 2.34
CA TYR A 46 14.64 9.66 2.29
C TYR A 46 13.73 10.49 3.21
N ARG A 47 13.98 11.80 3.33
CA ARG A 47 13.28 12.72 4.26
C ARG A 47 11.74 12.69 4.24
N ASN A 48 11.15 12.35 3.10
CA ASN A 48 9.69 12.33 2.94
C ASN A 48 9.10 10.91 3.04
N GLN A 49 9.91 9.94 3.45
CA GLN A 49 9.50 8.56 3.62
C GLN A 49 9.31 8.26 5.10
N ARG A 50 8.25 7.52 5.39
CA ARG A 50 7.90 7.04 6.72
C ARG A 50 7.77 5.53 6.71
N LEU A 51 7.76 4.90 7.88
CA LEU A 51 7.73 3.45 8.04
C LEU A 51 6.60 3.06 8.99
N HIS A 52 5.62 2.30 8.51
CA HIS A 52 4.67 1.62 9.37
C HIS A 52 5.27 0.27 9.81
N LEU A 53 5.18 -0.05 11.10
CA LEU A 53 5.42 -1.39 11.62
C LEU A 53 4.08 -2.04 11.90
N ILE A 54 3.84 -3.19 11.27
CA ILE A 54 2.53 -3.83 11.30
C ILE A 54 2.71 -5.28 11.72
N ASN A 55 1.91 -5.71 12.67
CA ASN A 55 1.78 -7.11 13.01
C ASN A 55 0.92 -7.80 11.95
N LEU A 56 1.55 -8.64 11.14
CA LEU A 56 0.86 -9.49 10.19
C LEU A 56 1.16 -10.95 10.56
N ASN A 57 0.14 -11.65 11.07
CA ASN A 57 0.23 -13.08 11.43
C ASN A 57 1.42 -13.44 12.34
N GLY A 58 1.73 -12.58 13.33
CA GLY A 58 2.82 -12.81 14.27
C GLY A 58 4.22 -12.45 13.73
N CYS A 59 4.30 -11.85 12.54
CA CYS A 59 5.52 -11.26 11.99
C CYS A 59 5.36 -9.74 11.91
N THR A 60 6.38 -8.99 12.33
CA THR A 60 6.41 -7.55 12.10
C THR A 60 6.86 -7.26 10.66
N ILE A 61 5.96 -6.66 9.88
CA ILE A 61 6.22 -6.18 8.54
C ILE A 61 6.50 -4.69 8.60
N ILE A 62 7.60 -4.27 7.98
CA ILE A 62 7.96 -2.87 7.81
C ILE A 62 7.46 -2.43 6.44
N VAL A 63 6.69 -1.35 6.41
CA VAL A 63 6.05 -0.85 5.20
C VAL A 63 6.46 0.60 4.98
N PRO A 64 7.44 0.86 4.09
CA PRO A 64 7.79 2.21 3.71
C PRO A 64 6.68 2.89 2.90
N TYR A 65 6.32 4.10 3.30
CA TYR A 65 5.26 4.87 2.68
C TYR A 65 5.60 6.36 2.55
N VAL A 66 4.83 7.06 1.72
CA VAL A 66 4.88 8.52 1.56
C VAL A 66 3.48 9.07 1.73
N GLU A 67 3.31 9.99 2.69
CA GLU A 67 2.06 10.72 2.91
C GLU A 67 2.00 11.90 1.94
N LYS A 68 0.95 11.97 1.13
CA LYS A 68 0.63 13.10 0.23
C LYS A 68 -0.65 13.79 0.72
N GLU A 69 -1.02 14.90 0.10
CA GLU A 69 -2.19 15.70 0.50
C GLU A 69 -3.50 14.88 0.57
N ASP A 70 -3.73 14.01 -0.42
CA ASP A 70 -4.99 13.25 -0.57
C ASP A 70 -4.84 11.73 -0.35
N CYS A 71 -3.63 11.20 -0.14
CA CYS A 71 -3.41 9.75 -0.09
C CYS A 71 -2.12 9.34 0.60
N VAL A 72 -2.06 8.08 1.03
CA VAL A 72 -0.84 7.45 1.56
C VAL A 72 -0.33 6.43 0.55
N PHE A 73 0.84 6.68 -0.05
CA PHE A 73 1.42 5.77 -1.04
C PHE A 73 2.35 4.74 -0.41
N LEU A 74 1.98 3.47 -0.47
CA LEU A 74 2.79 2.34 0.01
C LEU A 74 3.80 1.96 -1.08
N LYS A 75 5.10 2.03 -0.75
CA LYS A 75 6.18 1.76 -1.73
C LYS A 75 6.52 0.27 -1.81
N THR A 76 6.66 -0.37 -0.66
CA THR A 76 7.00 -1.80 -0.53
C THR A 76 6.64 -2.30 0.86
N ALA A 77 6.79 -3.60 1.12
CA ALA A 77 6.54 -4.21 2.43
C ALA A 77 7.45 -5.43 2.61
N PHE A 78 8.21 -5.47 3.70
CA PHE A 78 9.14 -6.58 3.97
C PHE A 78 9.08 -7.02 5.44
N PRO A 79 9.22 -8.32 5.73
CA PRO A 79 9.29 -8.81 7.10
C PRO A 79 10.60 -8.41 7.78
N SER A 80 10.56 -8.11 9.07
CA SER A 80 11.76 -7.87 9.89
C SER A 80 11.76 -8.75 11.13
N ARG A 81 12.76 -9.64 11.21
CA ARG A 81 13.01 -10.49 12.39
C ARG A 81 13.36 -9.67 13.62
N LYS A 82 14.21 -8.66 13.45
CA LYS A 82 14.65 -7.77 14.53
C LYS A 82 13.46 -6.99 15.10
N ALA A 83 12.62 -6.42 14.23
CA ALA A 83 11.39 -5.76 14.65
C ALA A 83 10.43 -6.75 15.34
N THR A 84 10.24 -7.94 14.78
CA THR A 84 9.40 -9.00 15.39
C THR A 84 9.85 -9.32 16.82
N LYS A 85 11.17 -9.49 17.03
CA LYS A 85 11.74 -9.75 18.36
C LYS A 85 11.51 -8.59 19.33
N LYS A 86 11.62 -7.34 18.85
CA LYS A 86 11.42 -6.13 19.67
C LYS A 86 9.96 -5.92 20.06
N TYR A 87 9.03 -6.06 19.12
CA TYR A 87 7.63 -5.65 19.29
C TYR A 87 6.67 -6.79 19.67
N LEU A 88 6.92 -8.04 19.23
CA LEU A 88 6.00 -9.15 19.41
C LEU A 88 6.45 -10.19 20.46
N LYS A 89 7.58 -9.94 21.17
CA LYS A 89 8.11 -10.73 22.31
C LYS A 89 7.69 -12.21 22.35
N TRP A 90 8.14 -13.07 21.42
CA TRP A 90 8.16 -14.56 21.38
C TRP A 90 7.04 -15.43 22.03
N GLN A 91 6.02 -14.93 22.73
CA GLN A 91 5.13 -15.73 23.59
C GLN A 91 3.78 -16.08 22.96
N THR A 92 3.49 -15.64 21.74
CA THR A 92 2.27 -15.99 21.00
C THR A 92 2.59 -16.59 19.64
N MET A 93 3.45 -17.61 19.62
CA MET A 93 3.68 -18.41 18.40
C MET A 93 2.63 -19.52 18.27
N THR A 94 1.49 -19.19 17.68
CA THR A 94 0.82 -20.14 16.79
C THR A 94 1.58 -20.05 15.48
N GLN A 95 2.08 -21.17 14.94
CA GLN A 95 3.00 -21.23 13.79
C GLN A 95 2.69 -20.15 12.73
N PRO A 96 3.66 -19.30 12.34
CA PRO A 96 3.44 -18.28 11.31
C PRO A 96 3.18 -19.00 9.99
N ASN A 97 1.90 -19.20 9.66
CA ASN A 97 1.52 -19.85 8.44
C ASN A 97 1.62 -18.82 7.30
N LYS A 98 2.43 -19.13 6.28
CA LYS A 98 2.54 -18.50 4.94
C LYS A 98 3.48 -17.32 4.68
N ILE A 99 4.07 -16.64 5.67
CA ILE A 99 5.00 -15.53 5.37
C ILE A 99 6.43 -16.08 5.22
N ASN A 100 6.98 -16.01 4.00
CA ASN A 100 8.35 -16.46 3.74
C ASN A 100 9.36 -15.44 4.28
N LEU A 101 9.92 -15.72 5.47
CA LEU A 101 10.84 -14.83 6.18
C LEU A 101 12.30 -14.94 5.69
N ASP A 102 12.65 -15.96 4.91
CA ASP A 102 14.04 -16.36 4.61
C ASP A 102 14.45 -16.23 3.15
N SER A 103 13.51 -15.98 2.22
CA SER A 103 13.80 -16.10 0.78
C SER A 103 13.33 -14.93 -0.07
N THR A 104 13.10 -13.74 0.51
CA THR A 104 12.64 -12.59 -0.27
C THR A 104 13.81 -11.93 -1.00
N PRO A 105 13.78 -11.79 -2.34
CA PRO A 105 14.71 -10.91 -3.03
C PRO A 105 14.48 -9.49 -2.50
N LEU A 106 15.46 -8.97 -1.77
CA LEU A 106 15.50 -7.58 -1.37
C LEU A 106 16.33 -6.84 -2.41
N ASP A 107 15.77 -5.82 -3.01
CA ASP A 107 16.52 -4.90 -3.86
C ASP A 107 17.47 -4.02 -3.01
N ASP A 108 18.38 -3.31 -3.65
CA ASP A 108 19.38 -2.49 -2.95
C ASP A 108 18.74 -1.34 -2.16
N GLU A 109 17.54 -0.87 -2.56
CA GLU A 109 16.78 0.14 -1.81
C GLU A 109 16.20 -0.48 -0.53
N GLU A 110 15.55 -1.63 -0.63
CA GLU A 110 14.97 -2.36 0.49
C GLU A 110 16.03 -2.74 1.53
N ARG A 111 17.19 -3.23 1.09
CA ARG A 111 18.33 -3.50 1.99
C ARG A 111 18.79 -2.24 2.70
N GLY A 112 18.93 -1.13 1.97
CA GLY A 112 19.34 0.15 2.55
C GLY A 112 18.35 0.66 3.61
N ILE A 113 17.05 0.46 3.41
CA ILE A 113 16.02 0.83 4.40
C ILE A 113 16.10 -0.10 5.63
N ILE A 114 16.29 -1.40 5.42
CA ILE A 114 16.46 -2.36 6.52
C ILE A 114 17.69 -2.00 7.36
N ASP A 115 18.85 -1.83 6.73
CA ASP A 115 20.09 -1.52 7.43
C ASP A 115 19.99 -0.20 8.20
N ALA A 116 19.39 0.83 7.58
CA ALA A 116 19.16 2.11 8.23
C ALA A 116 18.20 1.96 9.43
N PHE A 117 17.11 1.22 9.25
CA PHE A 117 16.15 0.93 10.32
C PHE A 117 16.83 0.18 11.46
N GLU A 118 17.55 -0.90 11.17
CA GLU A 118 18.22 -1.73 12.17
C GLU A 118 19.29 -0.95 12.94
N LYS A 119 20.07 -0.12 12.24
CA LYS A 119 21.08 0.74 12.86
C LYS A 119 20.43 1.77 13.78
N GLY A 120 19.41 2.48 13.31
CA GLY A 120 18.74 3.46 14.15
C GLY A 120 17.95 2.81 15.31
N LEU A 121 17.54 1.56 15.16
CA LEU A 121 16.94 0.78 16.24
C LEU A 121 17.95 0.50 17.37
N ASP A 122 19.21 0.20 17.01
CA ASP A 122 20.29 -0.06 17.97
C ASP A 122 20.82 1.23 18.60
N GLU A 123 20.92 2.29 17.80
CA GLU A 123 21.37 3.62 18.25
C GLU A 123 20.29 4.39 19.02
N GLY A 124 19.03 3.91 18.98
CA GLY A 124 17.89 4.57 19.62
C GLY A 124 17.47 5.88 18.95
N THR A 125 17.85 6.11 17.69
CA THR A 125 17.56 7.35 16.96
C THR A 125 16.16 7.36 16.32
N PHE A 126 15.53 6.20 16.17
CA PHE A 126 14.13 6.11 15.73
C PHE A 126 13.18 6.48 16.87
N VAL A 127 12.59 7.67 16.76
CA VAL A 127 11.54 8.14 17.65
C VAL A 127 10.19 7.72 17.08
N SER A 128 9.44 6.94 17.85
CA SER A 128 8.06 6.60 17.50
C SER A 128 7.24 7.88 17.42
N GLU A 129 6.55 8.07 16.30
CA GLU A 129 5.57 9.14 16.12
C GLU A 129 4.13 8.62 16.22
N LEU A 130 3.95 7.38 16.67
CA LEU A 130 2.64 6.79 16.87
C LEU A 130 1.98 7.39 18.12
N THR A 131 1.31 8.53 17.95
CA THR A 131 0.39 9.10 18.94
C THR A 131 -1.00 8.51 18.77
N ASP A 132 -1.85 8.59 19.80
CA ASP A 132 -3.25 8.12 19.73
C ASP A 132 -4.01 8.77 18.56
N GLU A 133 -3.83 10.07 18.34
CA GLU A 133 -4.42 10.81 17.22
C GLU A 133 -3.95 10.27 15.87
N ARG A 134 -2.64 9.98 15.76
CA ARG A 134 -2.04 9.46 14.52
C ARG A 134 -2.49 8.03 14.25
N GLN A 135 -2.59 7.19 15.28
CA GLN A 135 -3.11 5.84 15.18
C GLN A 135 -4.55 5.85 14.64
N VAL A 136 -5.44 6.65 15.25
CA VAL A 136 -6.84 6.77 14.78
C VAL A 136 -6.89 7.24 13.33
N LYS A 137 -6.03 8.19 12.92
CA LYS A 137 -5.96 8.66 11.53
C LYS A 137 -5.51 7.55 10.57
N ILE A 138 -4.51 6.76 10.93
CA ILE A 138 -3.98 5.66 10.12
C ILE A 138 -5.02 4.54 9.99
N GLU A 139 -5.68 4.16 11.07
CA GLU A 139 -6.76 3.17 11.08
C GLU A 139 -7.97 3.64 10.24
N ALA A 140 -8.38 4.91 10.38
CA ALA A 140 -9.44 5.48 9.55
C ALA A 140 -9.09 5.45 8.05
N SER A 141 -7.82 5.74 7.72
CA SER A 141 -7.31 5.66 6.36
C SER A 141 -7.36 4.24 5.81
N ALA A 142 -7.05 3.22 6.63
CA ALA A 142 -7.18 1.82 6.26
C ALA A 142 -8.63 1.42 6.02
N ARG A 143 -9.54 1.85 6.90
CA ARG A 143 -10.98 1.60 6.78
C ARG A 143 -11.56 2.12 5.47
N VAL A 144 -11.23 3.36 5.11
CA VAL A 144 -11.68 4.00 3.86
C VAL A 144 -11.07 3.30 2.65
N THR A 145 -9.85 2.79 2.74
CA THR A 145 -9.21 2.02 1.65
C THR A 145 -9.93 0.71 1.38
N MET A 146 -10.31 -0.03 2.42
CA MET A 146 -11.04 -1.31 2.29
C MET A 146 -12.48 -1.12 1.84
N LYS A 147 -13.11 0.00 2.23
CA LYS A 147 -14.49 0.36 1.89
C LYS A 147 -14.50 1.73 1.21
N PRO A 148 -13.97 1.83 -0.03
CA PRO A 148 -13.83 3.11 -0.69
C PRO A 148 -15.21 3.73 -0.94
N PRO A 149 -15.46 4.96 -0.47
CA PRO A 149 -16.70 5.66 -0.77
C PRO A 149 -16.76 5.95 -2.27
N LYS A 150 -17.98 5.89 -2.84
CA LYS A 150 -18.18 6.22 -4.25
C LYS A 150 -17.95 7.72 -4.46
N ALA A 151 -16.90 8.08 -5.19
CA ALA A 151 -16.66 9.45 -5.62
C ALA A 151 -17.37 9.75 -6.96
N GLN A 152 -17.96 10.94 -7.08
CA GLN A 152 -18.47 11.44 -8.35
C GLN A 152 -17.40 12.29 -9.04
N ILE A 153 -17.14 12.05 -10.32
CA ILE A 153 -16.26 12.88 -11.14
C ILE A 153 -17.09 13.70 -12.14
N THR A 154 -16.76 14.98 -12.30
CA THR A 154 -17.35 15.83 -13.34
C THR A 154 -16.26 16.20 -14.34
N THR A 155 -16.39 15.71 -15.58
CA THR A 155 -15.42 15.99 -16.65
C THR A 155 -16.14 16.40 -17.93
N ARG A 156 -15.51 17.28 -18.74
CA ARG A 156 -15.99 17.66 -20.06
C ARG A 156 -15.33 16.77 -21.11
N LEU A 157 -16.13 16.11 -21.94
CA LEU A 157 -15.66 15.28 -23.05
C LEU A 157 -16.11 15.86 -24.38
N ALA A 158 -15.31 15.66 -25.44
CA ALA A 158 -15.72 16.03 -26.78
C ALA A 158 -16.99 15.26 -27.17
N LYS A 159 -17.92 15.95 -27.84
CA LYS A 159 -19.23 15.36 -28.20
C LYS A 159 -19.07 14.06 -29.01
N HIS A 160 -18.10 14.02 -29.92
CA HIS A 160 -17.85 12.84 -30.75
C HIS A 160 -17.32 11.65 -29.94
N ASP A 161 -16.43 11.87 -28.97
CA ASP A 161 -15.92 10.82 -28.08
C ASP A 161 -17.01 10.27 -27.17
N LEU A 162 -17.85 11.15 -26.60
CA LEU A 162 -18.99 10.72 -25.81
C LEU A 162 -19.97 9.87 -26.63
N SER A 163 -20.23 10.25 -27.89
CA SER A 163 -21.06 9.46 -28.80
C SER A 163 -20.45 8.09 -29.10
N ARG A 164 -19.14 8.01 -29.35
CA ARG A 164 -18.44 6.74 -29.59
C ARG A 164 -18.41 5.84 -28.36
N LEU A 165 -18.17 6.40 -27.18
CA LEU A 165 -18.22 5.68 -25.91
C LEU A 165 -19.61 5.08 -25.66
N LYS A 166 -20.67 5.86 -25.89
CA LYS A 166 -22.06 5.39 -25.76
C LYS A 166 -22.41 4.29 -26.75
N ALA A 167 -21.98 4.42 -28.00
CA ALA A 167 -22.18 3.37 -29.01
C ALA A 167 -21.50 2.07 -28.59
N ARG A 168 -20.24 2.15 -28.13
CA ARG A 168 -19.49 0.97 -27.66
C ARG A 168 -20.13 0.32 -26.44
N ALA A 169 -20.62 1.11 -25.50
CA ALA A 169 -21.32 0.60 -24.33
C ALA A 169 -22.61 -0.14 -24.70
N LEU A 170 -23.37 0.40 -25.68
CA LEU A 170 -24.57 -0.23 -26.21
C LEU A 170 -24.27 -1.57 -26.88
N GLU A 171 -23.21 -1.66 -27.69
CA GLU A 171 -22.75 -2.93 -28.29
C GLU A 171 -22.42 -3.99 -27.24
N LEU A 172 -21.86 -3.57 -26.11
CA LEU A 172 -21.53 -4.45 -24.97
C LEU A 172 -22.74 -4.72 -24.05
N GLY A 173 -23.92 -4.14 -24.36
CA GLY A 173 -25.13 -4.32 -23.56
C GLY A 173 -25.05 -3.70 -22.16
N MET A 174 -24.23 -2.66 -21.96
CA MET A 174 -23.99 -2.05 -20.64
C MET A 174 -24.18 -0.52 -20.65
N PRO A 175 -24.50 0.11 -19.50
CA PRO A 175 -24.51 1.57 -19.40
C PRO A 175 -23.13 2.17 -19.69
N TYR A 176 -23.07 3.30 -20.40
CA TYR A 176 -21.79 3.92 -20.76
C TYR A 176 -20.99 4.39 -19.53
N GLN A 177 -21.66 4.73 -18.43
CA GLN A 177 -21.01 5.03 -17.16
C GLN A 177 -20.31 3.80 -16.59
N THR A 178 -20.92 2.60 -16.73
CA THR A 178 -20.32 1.33 -16.34
C THR A 178 -19.10 1.02 -17.21
N LEU A 179 -19.18 1.27 -18.52
CA LEU A 179 -18.04 1.11 -19.42
C LEU A 179 -16.90 2.09 -19.03
N LEU A 180 -17.24 3.36 -18.77
CA LEU A 180 -16.26 4.36 -18.35
C LEU A 180 -15.58 3.97 -17.04
N ALA A 181 -16.35 3.55 -16.04
CA ALA A 181 -15.81 3.08 -14.76
C ALA A 181 -14.92 1.85 -14.94
N SER A 182 -15.33 0.90 -15.79
CA SER A 182 -14.55 -0.29 -16.13
C SER A 182 -13.23 0.04 -16.82
N ILE A 183 -13.22 1.00 -17.76
CA ILE A 183 -11.99 1.47 -18.42
C ILE A 183 -11.02 2.07 -17.40
N VAL A 184 -11.50 2.95 -16.50
CA VAL A 184 -10.68 3.54 -15.45
C VAL A 184 -10.09 2.45 -14.55
N HIS A 185 -10.91 1.50 -14.12
CA HIS A 185 -10.48 0.38 -13.30
C HIS A 185 -9.41 -0.48 -14.00
N GLN A 186 -9.66 -0.92 -15.23
CA GLN A 186 -8.70 -1.72 -16.01
C GLN A 186 -7.39 -0.99 -16.29
N TYR A 187 -7.45 0.33 -16.50
CA TYR A 187 -6.24 1.14 -16.68
C TYR A 187 -5.43 1.22 -15.39
N VAL A 188 -6.08 1.49 -14.25
CA VAL A 188 -5.40 1.56 -12.95
C VAL A 188 -4.82 0.19 -12.54
N GLU A 189 -5.53 -0.91 -12.83
CA GLU A 189 -5.05 -2.28 -12.56
C GLU A 189 -3.96 -2.76 -13.53
N GLY A 190 -3.68 -2.01 -14.59
CA GLY A 190 -2.68 -2.37 -15.60
C GLY A 190 -3.15 -3.41 -16.63
N ALA A 191 -4.44 -3.78 -16.62
CA ALA A 191 -5.03 -4.67 -17.62
C ALA A 191 -5.21 -3.98 -18.99
N LEU A 192 -5.30 -2.65 -19.01
CA LEU A 192 -5.42 -1.86 -20.23
C LEU A 192 -4.07 -1.24 -20.59
N VAL A 193 -3.45 -1.75 -21.67
CA VAL A 193 -2.15 -1.27 -22.16
C VAL A 193 -2.36 -0.19 -23.21
N GLU A 194 -1.66 0.94 -23.08
CA GLU A 194 -1.62 1.98 -24.09
C GLU A 194 -0.95 1.45 -25.36
N LYS A 195 -1.70 1.36 -26.46
CA LYS A 195 -1.11 1.10 -27.76
C LYS A 195 -0.45 2.40 -28.22
N LYS A 196 0.89 2.48 -28.15
CA LYS A 196 1.64 3.56 -28.81
C LYS A 196 1.25 3.54 -30.28
N MET A 197 0.60 4.61 -30.75
CA MET A 197 0.51 4.87 -32.18
C MET A 197 1.89 5.39 -32.57
N ASP A 198 2.68 4.57 -33.26
CA ASP A 198 3.86 5.05 -33.98
C ASP A 198 3.38 6.17 -34.91
N ARG A 199 3.77 7.40 -34.59
CA ARG A 199 3.57 8.58 -35.42
C ARG A 199 4.84 8.83 -36.22
#